data_AF-A0AAW8RFI0-F1
#
_entry.id   AF-A0AAW8RFI0-F1
#
_cell.length_a   1.000
_cell.length_b   1.000
_cell.length_c   1.000
_cell.angle_alpha   90.00
_cell.angle_beta   90.00
_cell.angle_gamma   90.00
#
_symmetry.space_group_name_H-M   'P 1'
#
loop_
_entity.id
_entity.type
_entity.pdbx_description
1 polymer ?
#
loop_
_entity_poly.entity_id
_entity_poly.type
_entity_poly.pdbx_seq_one_letter_code
_entity_poly.pdbx_strand_id
1 'polypeptide(L)' 'MYVSYIPKIMDNLNGTKGNPIHPLVAGINCSLWVAYAILKKPRDLPLSIANFPSIIFGFVTFYIAL' A
#
# COMPACT_ATOMS: atom_id res chain seq x y z
N MET A 1 6.74 -4.08 4.60
CA MET A 1 5.52 -4.18 3.76
C MET A 1 5.47 -3.16 2.63
N TYR A 2 5.82 -1.88 2.85
CA TYR A 2 5.85 -0.89 1.77
C TYR A 2 7.19 -0.78 1.03
N VAL A 3 8.32 -1.03 1.71
CA VAL A 3 9.67 -1.04 1.10
C VAL A 3 9.78 -2.07 -0.03
N SER A 4 9.05 -3.19 0.07
CA SER A 4 8.96 -4.21 -0.98
C SER A 4 8.25 -3.76 -2.26
N TYR A 5 7.57 -2.60 -2.25
CA TYR A 5 7.00 -2.01 -3.46
C TYR A 5 8.04 -1.23 -4.27
N ILE A 6 9.12 -0.76 -3.66
CA ILE A 6 10.19 -0.01 -4.34
C ILE A 6 10.78 -0.82 -5.52
N PRO A 7 11.26 -2.07 -5.33
CA PRO A 7 11.78 -2.85 -6.45
C PRO A 7 10.70 -3.16 -7.50
N LYS A 8 9.45 -3.41 -7.09
CA LYS A 8 8.32 -3.63 -8.02
C LYS A 8 7.99 -2.41 -8.88
N ILE A 9 8.07 -1.21 -8.31
CA ILE A 9 7.91 0.04 -9.05
C ILE A 9 9.03 0.17 -10.08
N MET A 10 10.28 -0.12 -9.71
CA MET A 10 11.42 -0.09 -10.62
C MET A 10 11.26 -1.11 -11.76
N ASP A 11 10.83 -2.34 -11.45
CA ASP A 11 10.61 -3.39 -12.45
C ASP A 11 9.51 -3.00 -13.44
N ASN A 12 8.38 -2.45 -12.96
CA ASN A 12 7.30 -1.98 -13.83
C ASN A 12 7.76 -0.83 -14.75
N LEU A 13 8.58 0.09 -14.26
CA LEU A 13 9.17 1.19 -15.06
C LEU A 13 10.18 0.69 -16.09
N ASN A 14 10.91 -0.39 -15.78
CA ASN A 14 11.85 -1.05 -16.69
C ASN A 14 11.17 -1.98 -17.72
N GLY A 15 9.84 -2.01 -17.75
CA GLY A 15 9.05 -2.79 -18.72
C GLY A 15 8.70 -4.21 -18.28
N THR A 16 9.16 -4.66 -17.11
CA THR A 16 8.80 -5.96 -16.52
C THR A 16 7.59 -5.78 -15.61
N LYS A 17 6.42 -5.60 -16.22
CA LYS A 17 5.17 -5.38 -15.47
C LYS A 17 4.83 -6.59 -14.60
N GLY A 18 4.84 -6.39 -13.29
CA GLY A 18 4.38 -7.35 -12.29
C GLY A 18 2.86 -7.40 -12.19
N ASN A 19 2.32 -8.37 -11.43
CA ASN A 19 0.88 -8.49 -11.22
C ASN A 19 0.31 -7.28 -10.44
N PRO A 20 -0.59 -6.47 -11.03
CA PRO A 20 -1.15 -5.27 -10.40
C PRO A 20 -2.15 -5.59 -9.26
N ILE A 21 -2.76 -6.78 -9.24
CA ILE A 21 -3.79 -7.13 -8.25
C ILE A 21 -3.19 -7.17 -6.84
N HIS A 22 -1.96 -7.64 -6.69
CA HIS A 22 -1.30 -7.75 -5.39
C HIS A 22 -1.11 -6.38 -4.69
N PRO A 23 -0.50 -5.34 -5.33
CA PRO A 23 -0.41 -4.02 -4.74
C PRO A 23 -1.78 -3.35 -4.53
N LEU A 24 -2.79 -3.63 -5.37
CA LEU A 24 -4.15 -3.13 -5.20
C LEU A 24 -4.80 -3.68 -3.91
N VAL A 25 -4.79 -4.99 -3.73
CA VAL A 25 -5.38 -5.65 -2.54
C VAL A 25 -4.71 -5.17 -1.27
N ALA A 26 -3.39 -4.98 -1.30
CA ALA A 26 -2.66 -4.44 -0.16
C ALA A 26 -2.99 -2.97 0.12
N GLY A 27 -3.14 -2.13 -0.90
CA GLY A 27 -3.57 -0.73 -0.74
C GLY A 27 -4.95 -0.64 -0.09
N ILE A 28 -5.89 -1.49 -0.50
CA ILE A 28 -7.22 -1.59 0.11
C ILE A 28 -7.12 -2.07 1.57
N ASN A 29 -6.36 -3.13 1.84
CA ASN A 29 -6.20 -3.66 3.20
C ASN A 29 -5.62 -2.61 4.17
N CYS A 30 -4.57 -1.91 3.76
CA CYS A 30 -3.99 -0.84 4.58
C CYS A 30 -4.95 0.33 4.79
N SER A 31 -5.78 0.66 3.79
CA SER A 31 -6.83 1.69 3.94
C SER A 31 -7.88 1.29 4.98
N LEU A 32 -8.29 0.03 5.00
CA LEU A 32 -9.21 -0.51 6.01
C LEU A 32 -8.58 -0.45 7.42
N TRP A 33 -7.29 -0.81 7.55
CA TRP A 33 -6.59 -0.73 8.84
C TRP A 33 -6.44 0.70 9.36
N VAL A 34 -6.13 1.66 8.49
CA VAL A 34 -6.06 3.08 8.85
C VAL A 34 -7.45 3.58 9.28
N ALA A 35 -8.50 3.26 8.52
CA ALA A 35 -9.87 3.63 8.89
C ALA A 35 -10.25 3.04 10.26
N TYR A 36 -10.00 1.75 10.49
CA TYR A 36 -10.25 1.09 11.76
C TYR A 36 -9.49 1.76 12.93
N ALA A 37 -8.21 2.03 12.74
CA ALA A 37 -7.34 2.64 13.74
C ALA A 37 -7.81 4.04 14.18
N ILE A 38 -8.35 4.84 13.24
CA ILE A 38 -8.84 6.20 13.49
C ILE A 38 -10.26 6.19 14.07
N LEU A 39 -11.10 5.23 13.66
CA LEU A 39 -12.50 5.12 14.09
C LEU A 39 -12.68 4.45 15.46
N LYS A 40 -11.77 3.54 15.86
CA LYS A 40 -11.85 2.88 17.17
C LYS A 40 -11.54 3.85 18.32
N LYS A 41 -12.12 3.62 19.51
CA LYS A 41 -11.81 4.35 20.75
C LYS A 41 -11.23 3.39 21.81
N PRO A 42 -10.08 3.69 22.44
CA PRO A 42 -9.17 4.80 22.10
C PRO A 42 -8.52 4.59 20.73
N ARG A 43 -8.19 5.71 20.05
CA ARG A 43 -7.60 5.69 18.70
C ARG A 43 -6.24 5.01 18.70
N ASP A 44 -5.98 4.22 17.68
CA ASP A 44 -4.70 3.52 17.48
C ASP A 44 -3.80 4.24 16.49
N LEU A 45 -3.31 5.40 16.91
CA LEU A 45 -2.41 6.21 16.08
C LEU A 45 -1.16 5.43 15.63
N PRO A 46 -0.52 4.58 16.46
CA PRO A 46 0.62 3.76 16.00
C PRO A 46 0.26 2.86 14.82
N LEU A 47 -0.87 2.16 14.88
CA LEU A 47 -1.34 1.29 13.79
C LEU A 47 -1.65 2.08 12.51
N SER A 48 -2.28 3.25 12.65
CA SER A 48 -2.58 4.14 11.53
C SER A 48 -1.31 4.63 10.84
N ILE A 49 -0.32 5.10 11.60
CA ILE A 49 0.95 5.61 11.07
C ILE A 49 1.75 4.50 10.39
N ALA A 50 1.73 3.28 10.93
CA ALA A 50 2.42 2.14 10.33
C ALA A 50 1.84 1.72 8.97
N ASN A 51 0.52 1.86 8.78
CA ASN A 51 -0.18 1.43 7.56
C ASN A 51 -0.32 2.53 6.51
N PHE A 52 -0.30 3.80 6.91
CA PHE A 52 -0.50 4.93 6.00
C PHE A 52 0.50 4.99 4.82
N PRO A 53 1.82 4.79 5.00
CA PRO A 53 2.77 4.76 3.87
C PRO A 53 2.44 3.66 2.86
N SER A 54 1.99 2.50 3.33
CA SER A 54 1.65 1.35 2.47
C SER A 54 0.47 1.63 1.52
N ILE A 55 -0.42 2.55 1.90
CA ILE A 55 -1.50 3.01 1.01
C ILE A 55 -0.90 3.72 -0.20
N ILE A 56 0.00 4.67 0.03
CA ILE A 56 0.66 5.44 -1.03
C ILE A 56 1.45 4.50 -1.94
N PHE A 57 2.36 3.71 -1.37
CA PHE A 57 3.20 2.81 -2.17
C PHE A 57 2.40 1.71 -2.89
N GLY A 58 1.35 1.18 -2.26
CA GLY A 58 0.47 0.17 -2.87
C GLY A 58 -0.25 0.71 -4.10
N PHE A 59 -0.92 1.86 -3.99
CA PHE A 59 -1.64 2.45 -5.13
C PHE A 59 -0.71 2.98 -6.23
N VAL A 60 0.47 3.53 -5.88
CA VAL A 60 1.47 3.93 -6.87
C VAL A 60 1.99 2.72 -7.66
N THR A 61 2.31 1.62 -6.97
CA THR A 61 2.77 0.40 -7.66
C THR A 61 1.70 -0.18 -8.57
N PHE A 62 0.44 -0.19 -8.14
CA PHE A 62 -0.69 -0.60 -8.96
C PHE A 62 -0.82 0.24 -10.22
N TYR A 63 -0.75 1.56 -10.10
CA TYR A 63 -0.87 2.48 -11.23
C TYR A 63 0.26 2.29 -12.25
N ILE A 64 1.49 2.08 -11.79
CA ILE A 64 2.65 1.88 -12.68
C ILE A 64 2.63 0.48 -13.34
N ALA A 65 1.97 -0.50 -12.71
CA ALA A 65 1.81 -1.85 -13.25
C ALA A 65 0.75 -1.97 -14.36
N LEU A 66 -0.15 -0.98 -14.51
CA LEU A 66 -1.12 -0.89 -15.61
C LEU A 66 -0.43 -0.58 -16.94
#